data_AF-A0A928PLG7-F1
#
_entry.id   AF-A0A928PLG7-F1
#
_cell.length_a   1.000
_cell.length_b   1.000
_cell.length_c   1.000
_cell.angle_alpha   90.00
_cell.angle_beta   90.00
_cell.angle_gamma   90.00
#
_symmetry.space_group_name_H-M   'P 1'
#
loop_
_entity.id
_entity.type
_entity.pdbx_description
1 polymer ?
#
loop_
_entity_poly.entity_id
_entity_poly.type
_entity_poly.pdbx_seq_one_letter_code
_entity_poly.pdbx_strand_id
1 'polypeptide(L)' 'MSEHHHSVGAEGMDELKALMEYMINHNANHIEELLQIAEKLKAHGNLPAGKKTIEAVDEYNKGNALMKEALGFLGDEK' A
#
# COMPACT_ATOMS: atom_id res chain seq x y z
N MET A 1 -7.67 17.49 1.28
CA MET A 1 -8.52 16.54 2.02
C MET A 1 -7.83 15.20 1.97
N SER A 2 -7.44 14.61 3.10
CA SER A 2 -7.88 13.27 3.46
C SER A 2 -7.36 12.92 4.85
N GLU A 3 -8.24 12.42 5.69
CA GLU A 3 -8.05 12.17 7.11
C GLU A 3 -7.17 10.93 7.32
N HIS A 4 -6.01 11.10 7.96
CA HIS A 4 -5.26 10.01 8.55
C HIS A 4 -5.96 9.60 9.85
N HIS A 5 -6.84 8.61 9.81
CA HIS A 5 -7.35 7.96 11.03
C HIS A 5 -6.98 6.48 11.01
N HIS A 6 -5.80 6.15 11.55
CA HIS A 6 -5.44 4.78 11.91
C HIS A 6 -6.07 4.46 13.28
N SER A 7 -7.38 4.22 13.32
CA SER A 7 -7.99 3.53 14.46
C SER A 7 -8.04 2.07 14.09
N VAL A 8 -7.12 1.28 14.64
CA VAL A 8 -7.32 -0.17 14.69
C VAL A 8 -8.27 -0.43 15.84
N GLY A 9 -9.54 -0.10 15.62
CA GLY A 9 -10.68 -0.52 16.44
C GLY A 9 -11.46 -1.58 15.66
N ALA A 10 -10.78 -2.65 15.24
CA ALA A 10 -11.44 -3.81 14.66
C ALA A 10 -11.75 -4.78 15.79
N GLU A 11 -13.03 -4.95 16.09
CA GLU A 11 -13.56 -5.74 17.19
C GLU A 11 -13.88 -7.19 16.74
N GLY A 12 -13.84 -7.48 15.43
CA GLY A 12 -14.08 -8.83 14.87
C GLY A 12 -13.28 -9.18 13.61
N MET A 13 -13.26 -10.48 13.26
CA MET A 13 -12.53 -11.00 12.08
C MET A 13 -13.03 -10.39 10.76
N ASP A 14 -14.33 -10.17 10.60
CA ASP A 14 -14.88 -9.57 9.39
C ASP A 14 -14.44 -8.11 9.22
N GLU A 15 -14.33 -7.35 10.31
CA GLU A 15 -13.81 -5.99 10.29
C GLU A 15 -12.32 -5.95 9.96
N LEU A 16 -11.54 -6.92 10.45
CA LEU A 16 -10.13 -7.07 10.06
C LEU A 16 -9.98 -7.42 8.58
N LYS A 17 -10.81 -8.32 8.02
CA LYS A 17 -10.82 -8.62 6.58
C LYS A 17 -11.11 -7.37 5.76
N ALA A 18 -12.18 -6.64 6.10
CA ALA A 18 -12.54 -5.39 5.43
C ALA A 18 -11.44 -4.33 5.53
N LEU A 19 -10.79 -4.20 6.70
CA LEU A 19 -9.66 -3.29 6.88
C LEU A 19 -8.45 -3.71 6.03
N MET A 20 -8.14 -5.00 5.94
CA MET A 20 -7.06 -5.51 5.08
C MET A 20 -7.33 -5.22 3.59
N GLU A 21 -8.56 -5.44 3.13
CA GLU A 21 -8.98 -5.09 1.76
C GLU A 21 -8.81 -3.60 1.48
N TYR A 22 -9.26 -2.75 2.41
CA TYR A 22 -9.07 -1.31 2.33
C TYR A 22 -7.58 -0.93 2.27
N MET A 23 -6.73 -1.50 3.13
CA MET A 23 -5.30 -1.23 3.15
C MET A 23 -4.59 -1.65 1.86
N ILE A 24 -4.95 -2.81 1.28
CA ILE A 24 -4.41 -3.27 -0.01
C ILE A 24 -4.72 -2.25 -1.12
N ASN A 25 -5.97 -1.78 -1.18
CA ASN A 25 -6.37 -0.77 -2.17
C ASN A 25 -5.72 0.60 -1.90
N HIS A 26 -5.60 1.00 -0.63
CA HIS A 26 -4.94 2.24 -0.24
C HIS A 26 -3.46 2.26 -0.65
N ASN A 27 -2.76 1.15 -0.42
CA ASN A 27 -1.38 0.99 -0.87
C ASN A 27 -1.24 1.05 -2.39
N ALA A 28 -2.22 0.57 -3.16
CA ALA A 28 -2.21 0.68 -4.62
C ALA A 28 -2.26 2.15 -5.07
N ASN A 29 -3.09 2.98 -4.42
CA ASN A 29 -3.11 4.43 -4.68
C ASN A 29 -1.76 5.09 -4.33
N HIS A 30 -1.15 4.71 -3.21
CA HIS A 30 0.18 5.23 -2.84
C HIS A 30 1.27 4.82 -3.84
N ILE A 31 1.20 3.63 -4.43
CA ILE A 31 2.12 3.23 -5.51
C ILE A 31 2.04 4.22 -6.68
N GLU A 32 0.83 4.60 -7.12
CA GLU A 32 0.64 5.58 -8.20
C GLU A 32 1.21 6.96 -7.84
N GLU A 33 0.96 7.43 -6.61
CA GLU A 33 1.51 8.70 -6.11
C GLU A 33 3.04 8.67 -6.05
N LEU A 34 3.63 7.56 -5.58
CA LEU A 34 5.09 7.39 -5.48
C LEU A 34 5.75 7.36 -6.87
N LEU A 35 5.11 6.74 -7.86
CA LEU A 35 5.58 6.79 -9.25
C LEU A 35 5.63 8.25 -9.77
N GLN A 36 4.58 9.03 -9.53
CA GLN A 36 4.56 10.46 -9.92
C GLN A 36 5.62 11.28 -9.18
N ILE A 37 5.86 10.99 -7.89
CA ILE A 37 6.93 11.62 -7.11
C ILE A 37 8.30 11.27 -7.70
N ALA A 38 8.53 10.00 -8.04
CA ALA A 38 9.79 9.55 -8.63
C ALA A 38 10.09 10.25 -9.97
N GLU A 39 9.09 10.43 -10.83
CA GLU A 39 9.21 11.18 -12.07
C GLU A 39 9.55 12.65 -11.83
N LYS A 40 8.85 13.31 -10.90
CA LYS A 40 9.12 14.70 -10.52
C LYS A 40 10.55 14.87 -9.99
N LEU A 41 11.01 13.96 -9.13
CA LEU A 41 12.38 14.00 -8.59
C LEU A 41 13.43 13.90 -9.70
N LYS A 42 13.23 13.00 -10.67
CA LYS A 42 14.10 12.86 -11.84
C LYS A 42 14.09 14.11 -12.71
N ALA A 43 12.92 14.69 -12.97
CA ALA A 43 12.76 15.92 -13.75
C ALA A 43 13.45 17.14 -13.12
N HIS A 44 13.56 17.17 -11.78
CA HIS A 44 14.28 18.22 -11.05
C HIS A 44 15.77 17.88 -10.81
N GLY A 45 16.32 16.88 -11.52
CA GLY A 45 17.74 16.53 -11.48
C GLY A 45 18.16 15.63 -10.31
N ASN A 46 17.25 15.22 -9.43
CA ASN A 46 17.56 14.33 -8.30
C ASN A 46 17.32 12.86 -8.67
N LEU A 47 18.17 12.34 -9.55
CA LEU A 47 18.12 10.94 -9.98
C LEU A 47 18.28 9.94 -8.81
N PRO A 48 19.16 10.14 -7.81
CA PRO A 48 19.27 9.21 -6.68
C PRO A 48 17.98 9.08 -5.88
N ALA A 49 17.33 10.21 -5.54
CA ALA A 49 16.06 10.17 -4.82
C ALA A 49 14.96 9.51 -5.66
N GLY A 50 14.84 9.88 -6.94
CA GLY A 50 13.86 9.27 -7.83
C GLY A 50 14.05 7.75 -7.99
N LYS A 51 15.29 7.25 -8.00
CA LYS A 51 15.57 5.80 -8.00
C LYS A 51 15.11 5.13 -6.70
N LYS A 52 15.43 5.72 -5.55
CA LYS A 52 14.99 5.19 -4.24
C LYS A 52 13.48 5.18 -4.08
N THR A 53 12.78 6.17 -4.64
CA THR A 53 11.31 6.17 -4.66
C THR A 53 10.74 5.03 -5.53
N ILE A 54 11.38 4.69 -6.66
CA ILE A 54 10.99 3.51 -7.45
C ILE A 54 11.25 2.21 -6.67
N GLU A 55 12.39 2.10 -5.97
CA GLU A 55 12.65 0.93 -5.11
C GLU A 55 11.55 0.79 -4.03
N ALA A 56 11.07 1.90 -3.46
CA ALA A 56 9.94 1.86 -2.52
C ALA A 56 8.65 1.35 -3.18
N VAL A 57 8.36 1.71 -4.43
CA VAL A 57 7.21 1.18 -5.18
C VAL A 57 7.28 -0.35 -5.29
N ASP A 58 8.46 -0.92 -5.53
CA ASP A 58 8.64 -2.37 -5.59
C ASP A 58 8.33 -3.03 -4.24
N GLU A 59 8.77 -2.42 -3.13
CA GLU A 59 8.47 -2.93 -1.78
C GLU A 59 6.98 -2.83 -1.41
N TYR A 60 6.30 -1.76 -1.82
CA TYR A 60 4.83 -1.65 -1.67
C TYR A 60 4.09 -2.73 -2.46
N ASN A 61 4.51 -2.99 -3.70
CA ASN A 61 3.93 -4.07 -4.51
C ASN A 61 4.12 -5.44 -3.87
N LYS A 62 5.31 -5.73 -3.35
CA LYS A 62 5.60 -6.98 -2.61
C LYS A 62 4.74 -7.07 -1.35
N GLY A 63 4.66 -6.00 -0.56
CA GLY A 63 3.81 -5.93 0.63
C GLY A 63 2.35 -6.22 0.29
N ASN A 64 1.82 -5.61 -0.78
CA ASN A 64 0.46 -5.86 -1.23
C ASN A 64 0.22 -7.30 -1.71
N ALA A 65 1.20 -7.94 -2.34
CA ALA A 65 1.10 -9.36 -2.71
C ALA A 65 0.99 -10.26 -1.47
N LEU A 66 1.84 -10.03 -0.48
CA LEU A 66 1.81 -10.76 0.80
C LEU A 66 0.51 -10.52 1.57
N MET A 67 -0.02 -9.28 1.56
CA MET A 67 -1.31 -8.98 2.20
C MET A 67 -2.48 -9.66 1.50
N LYS A 68 -2.46 -9.79 0.17
CA LYS A 68 -3.47 -10.55 -0.58
C LYS A 68 -3.42 -12.04 -0.24
N GLU A 69 -2.23 -12.60 -0.09
CA GLU A 69 -2.05 -13.99 0.37
C GLU A 69 -2.58 -14.17 1.80
N ALA A 70 -2.24 -13.25 2.70
CA ALA A 70 -2.74 -13.24 4.07
C ALA A 70 -4.28 -13.17 4.13
N LEU A 71 -4.90 -12.31 3.31
CA LEU A 71 -6.35 -12.22 3.18
C LEU A 71 -6.96 -13.53 2.64
N GLY A 72 -6.27 -14.21 1.73
CA GLY A 72 -6.67 -15.53 1.22
C GLY A 72 -6.84 -16.58 2.34
N PHE A 73 -5.91 -16.63 3.29
CA PHE A 73 -6.02 -17.53 4.45
C PHE A 73 -7.25 -17.25 5.33
N LEU A 74 -7.79 -16.02 5.29
CA LEU A 74 -9.00 -15.65 6.02
C LEU A 74 -10.28 -16.02 5.27
N GLY A 75 -10.22 -16.35 3.98
CA GLY A 75 -11.35 -16.74 3.13
C GLY A 75 -11.59 -18.24 3.03
N ASP A 76 -10.61 -19.07 3.45
CA ASP A 76 -10.63 -20.53 3.29
C ASP A 76 -11.23 -21.28 4.49
N GLU A 77 -11.85 -20.60 5.45
CA GLU A 77 -12.66 -21.24 6.48
C GLU A 77 -13.99 -21.74 5.87
N LYS A 78 -13.98 -22.99 5.39
CA LYS A 78 -15.17 -23.82 5.16
C LYS A 78 -15.17 -25.04 6.07
#